data_AF-A0A5C1WGG4-F1
#
_entry.id   AF-A0A5C1WGG4-F1
#
_cell.length_a   1.000
_cell.length_b   1.000
_cell.length_c   1.000
_cell.angle_alpha   90.00
_cell.angle_beta   90.00
_cell.angle_gamma   90.00
#
_symmetry.space_group_name_H-M   'P 1'
#
loop_
_entity.id
_entity.type
_entity.pdbx_description
1 polymer ?
#
loop_
_entity_poly.entity_id
_entity_poly.type
_entity_poly.pdbx_seq_one_letter_code
_entity_poly.pdbx_strand_id
1 'polypeptide(L)'
;MALATKQRDRPHARLYAEWLHLPAWDALSPEAITLLVTLIARFRPFDGNCIALSDRQAAALAHCSRPTAVKAVASLVELGWLEIEAIGSFRGARDKRVSRYSLTCQPRYAGEPAKMSFLHWRPLASGQKENRKRPQSVPPRAKEQTDDSKLHTTTPDAQIVDIASASSSSGRPVH
;
A
#
# COMPACT_ATOMS: atom_id res chain seq x y z
N MET A 1 52.95 2.69 -12.31
CA MET A 1 51.90 3.63 -11.89
C MET A 1 50.55 3.05 -12.26
N ALA A 2 49.76 2.59 -11.28
CA ALA A 2 48.45 1.99 -11.51
C ALA A 2 47.41 3.09 -11.74
N LEU A 3 46.68 3.02 -12.85
CA LEU A 3 45.57 3.92 -13.15
C LEU A 3 44.44 3.63 -12.16
N ALA A 4 44.21 4.55 -11.22
CA ALA A 4 43.01 4.55 -10.39
C ALA A 4 41.79 4.67 -11.31
N THR A 5 41.12 3.55 -11.57
CA THR A 5 39.87 3.53 -12.33
C THR A 5 38.85 4.37 -11.57
N LYS A 6 38.56 5.54 -12.14
CA LYS A 6 37.55 6.52 -11.71
C LYS A 6 36.14 5.94 -11.87
N GLN A 7 35.88 4.82 -11.20
CA GLN A 7 34.57 4.23 -11.05
C GLN A 7 33.84 5.08 -10.01
N ARG A 8 33.35 6.24 -10.47
CA ARG A 8 32.49 7.14 -9.69
C ARG A 8 31.43 6.29 -8.99
N ASP A 9 31.28 6.48 -7.68
CA ASP A 9 30.34 5.79 -6.80
C ASP A 9 29.04 5.46 -7.53
N ARG A 10 28.93 4.21 -8.00
CA ARG A 10 27.66 3.73 -8.54
C ARG A 10 26.71 3.56 -7.36
N PRO A 11 25.41 3.79 -7.57
CA PRO A 11 24.43 3.55 -6.52
C PRO A 11 24.55 2.10 -6.05
N HIS A 12 24.81 1.93 -4.76
CA HIS A 12 24.95 0.64 -4.12
C HIS A 12 24.08 0.60 -2.87
N ALA A 13 23.55 -0.59 -2.56
CA ALA A 13 22.95 -0.89 -1.28
C ALA A 13 24.02 -1.48 -0.36
N ARG A 14 23.99 -1.12 0.93
CA ARG A 14 24.74 -1.81 1.96
C ARG A 14 23.82 -2.80 2.66
N LEU A 15 24.21 -4.07 2.64
CA LEU A 15 23.64 -5.10 3.50
C LEU A 15 24.73 -5.47 4.50
N TYR A 16 24.39 -5.37 5.78
CA TYR A 16 25.29 -5.68 6.87
C TYR A 16 25.28 -7.18 7.11
N ALA A 17 26.44 -7.79 7.34
CA ALA A 17 26.54 -9.22 7.56
C ALA A 17 25.73 -9.65 8.80
N GLU A 18 25.68 -8.80 9.80
CA GLU A 18 24.91 -8.96 11.03
C GLU A 18 23.42 -9.13 10.76
N TRP A 19 22.90 -8.48 9.70
CA TRP A 19 21.48 -8.61 9.34
C TRP A 19 21.12 -10.01 8.87
N LEU A 20 22.05 -10.71 8.23
CA LEU A 20 21.85 -12.06 7.70
C LEU A 20 21.68 -13.10 8.82
N HIS A 21 22.08 -12.78 10.05
CA HIS A 21 21.99 -13.65 11.21
C HIS A 21 20.82 -13.30 12.13
N LEU A 22 19.97 -12.34 11.73
CA LEU A 22 18.82 -11.95 12.53
C LEU A 22 17.68 -12.94 12.35
N PRO A 23 16.90 -13.25 13.41
CA PRO A 23 15.70 -14.07 13.28
C PRO A 23 14.70 -13.49 12.27
N ALA A 24 14.63 -12.16 12.18
CA ALA A 24 13.78 -11.46 11.23
C ALA A 24 14.22 -11.63 9.77
N TRP A 25 15.51 -11.91 9.52
CA TRP A 25 16.02 -12.22 8.19
C TRP A 25 15.74 -13.68 7.83
N ASP A 26 16.02 -14.61 8.74
CA ASP A 26 15.78 -16.04 8.56
C ASP A 26 14.30 -16.38 8.29
N ALA A 27 13.39 -15.57 8.83
CA ALA A 27 11.95 -15.73 8.63
C ALA A 27 11.44 -15.20 7.27
N LEU A 28 12.27 -14.50 6.48
CA LEU A 28 11.85 -13.96 5.18
C LEU A 28 11.70 -15.07 4.13
N SER A 29 10.68 -14.94 3.29
CA SER A 29 10.60 -15.73 2.06
C SER A 29 11.61 -15.22 1.01
N PRO A 30 12.02 -16.05 0.04
CA PRO A 30 12.94 -15.63 -1.03
C PRO A 30 12.46 -14.39 -1.81
N GLU A 31 11.15 -14.27 -2.03
CA GLU A 31 10.55 -13.11 -2.70
C GLU A 31 10.61 -11.86 -1.82
N ALA A 32 10.45 -12.01 -0.51
CA ALA A 32 10.57 -10.92 0.44
C ALA A 32 12.01 -10.40 0.52
N ILE A 33 13.01 -11.30 0.53
CA ILE A 33 14.43 -10.93 0.45
C ILE A 33 14.70 -10.16 -0.86
N THR A 34 14.25 -10.70 -2.00
CA THR A 34 14.45 -10.06 -3.31
C THR A 34 13.84 -8.66 -3.34
N LEU A 35 12.63 -8.51 -2.80
CA LEU A 35 11.95 -7.22 -2.71
C LEU A 35 12.71 -6.26 -1.79
N LEU A 36 13.10 -6.69 -0.59
CA LEU A 36 13.84 -5.88 0.39
C LEU A 36 15.14 -5.35 -0.21
N VAL A 37 15.97 -6.23 -0.76
CA VAL A 37 17.26 -5.85 -1.37
C VAL A 37 17.04 -4.87 -2.51
N THR A 38 16.02 -5.09 -3.34
CA THR A 38 15.67 -4.18 -4.43
C THR A 38 15.24 -2.81 -3.93
N LEU A 39 14.45 -2.74 -2.86
CA LEU A 39 14.04 -1.48 -2.24
C LEU A 39 15.23 -0.72 -1.64
N ILE A 40 16.12 -1.41 -0.93
CA ILE A 40 17.34 -0.80 -0.37
C ILE A 40 18.25 -0.29 -1.51
N ALA A 41 18.41 -1.03 -2.60
CA ALA A 41 19.22 -0.60 -3.75
C ALA A 41 18.65 0.62 -4.48
N ARG A 42 17.33 0.80 -4.44
CA ARG A 42 16.63 1.95 -5.03
C ARG A 42 16.57 3.17 -4.12
N PHE A 43 16.73 2.99 -2.82
CA PHE A 43 16.66 4.09 -1.86
C PHE A 43 17.70 5.18 -2.15
N ARG A 44 17.26 6.43 -2.11
CA ARG A 44 18.12 7.62 -2.22
C ARG A 44 17.79 8.56 -1.06
N PRO A 45 18.79 9.00 -0.27
CA PRO A 45 18.54 9.88 0.87
C PRO A 45 17.80 11.18 0.52
N PHE A 46 18.02 11.72 -0.69
CA PHE A 46 17.41 12.97 -1.14
C PHE A 46 15.92 12.86 -1.48
N ASP A 47 15.45 11.66 -1.84
CA ASP A 47 14.04 11.44 -2.21
C ASP A 47 13.15 11.15 -0.99
N GLY A 48 13.77 11.03 0.19
CA GLY A 48 13.11 10.65 1.42
C GLY A 48 12.79 9.16 1.50
N ASN A 49 12.56 8.67 2.71
CA ASN A 49 12.24 7.26 2.97
C ASN A 49 10.73 7.04 2.96
N CYS A 50 10.09 7.32 1.82
CA CYS A 50 8.66 7.12 1.63
C CYS A 50 8.40 6.53 0.25
N ILE A 51 8.19 5.21 0.23
CA ILE A 51 8.09 4.40 -0.97
C ILE A 51 6.62 4.15 -1.26
N ALA A 52 6.11 4.76 -2.35
CA ALA A 52 4.81 4.40 -2.90
C ALA A 52 4.92 3.04 -3.61
N LEU A 53 4.30 2.00 -3.05
CA LEU A 53 4.40 0.64 -3.57
C LEU A 53 3.01 0.05 -3.77
N SER A 54 2.64 -0.17 -5.03
CA SER A 54 1.44 -0.94 -5.40
C SER A 54 1.76 -2.43 -5.52
N ASP A 55 0.76 -3.31 -5.38
CA ASP A 55 0.94 -4.76 -5.54
C ASP A 55 1.59 -5.15 -6.88
N ARG A 56 1.26 -4.42 -7.96
CA ARG A 56 1.80 -4.66 -9.30
C ARG A 56 3.29 -4.28 -9.37
N GLN A 57 3.66 -3.16 -8.75
CA GLN A 57 5.06 -2.77 -8.65
C GLN A 57 5.84 -3.76 -7.77
N ALA A 58 5.29 -4.15 -6.61
CA ALA A 58 5.91 -5.15 -5.74
C ALA A 58 6.16 -6.47 -6.49
N ALA A 59 5.17 -6.95 -7.26
CA ALA A 59 5.30 -8.15 -8.08
C ALA A 59 6.40 -8.04 -9.15
N ALA A 60 6.49 -6.89 -9.82
CA ALA A 60 7.53 -6.64 -10.81
C ALA A 60 8.94 -6.59 -10.18
N LEU A 61 9.07 -5.98 -8.99
CA LEU A 61 10.35 -5.89 -8.27
C LEU A 61 10.79 -7.23 -7.69
N ALA A 62 9.85 -8.03 -7.19
CA ALA A 62 10.11 -9.35 -6.61
C ALA A 62 10.13 -10.48 -7.64
N HIS A 63 9.89 -10.17 -8.92
CA HIS A 63 9.81 -11.14 -10.02
C HIS A 63 8.84 -12.30 -9.75
N CYS A 64 7.70 -12.02 -9.13
CA CYS A 64 6.74 -13.05 -8.71
C CYS A 64 5.29 -12.69 -9.05
N SER A 65 4.37 -13.61 -8.78
CA SER A 65 2.94 -13.36 -8.97
C SER A 65 2.43 -12.28 -8.01
N ARG A 66 1.39 -11.55 -8.40
CA ARG A 66 0.80 -10.49 -7.56
C ARG A 66 0.37 -11.00 -6.16
N PRO A 67 -0.33 -12.14 -6.01
CA PRO A 67 -0.66 -12.67 -4.69
C PRO A 67 0.58 -12.98 -3.83
N THR A 68 1.65 -13.49 -4.44
CA THR A 68 2.91 -13.75 -3.75
C THR A 68 3.56 -12.45 -3.28
N ALA A 69 3.58 -11.43 -4.13
CA ALA A 69 4.13 -10.12 -3.78
C ALA A 69 3.39 -9.46 -2.61
N VAL A 70 2.06 -9.57 -2.55
CA VAL A 70 1.26 -9.07 -1.42
C VAL A 70 1.67 -9.76 -0.11
N LYS A 71 1.88 -11.08 -0.14
CA LYS A 71 2.38 -11.83 1.03
C LYS A 71 3.80 -11.42 1.41
N ALA A 72 4.68 -11.20 0.42
CA ALA A 72 6.04 -10.74 0.66
C ALA A 72 6.08 -9.36 1.32
N VAL A 73 5.27 -8.41 0.86
CA VAL A 73 5.13 -7.08 1.49
C VAL A 73 4.59 -7.23 2.92
N ALA A 74 3.56 -8.05 3.13
CA ALA A 74 3.01 -8.29 4.46
C ALA A 74 4.05 -8.88 5.41
N SER A 75 4.85 -9.85 4.95
CA SER A 75 5.95 -10.44 5.71
C SER A 75 7.02 -9.40 6.06
N LEU A 76 7.40 -8.52 5.14
CA LEU A 76 8.34 -7.44 5.43
C LEU A 76 7.84 -6.47 6.50
N VAL A 77 6.54 -6.18 6.52
CA VAL A 77 5.94 -5.34 7.57
C VAL A 77 5.90 -6.08 8.90
N GLU A 78 5.44 -7.33 8.91
CA GLU A 78 5.33 -8.17 10.12
C GLU A 78 6.69 -8.38 10.79
N LEU A 79 7.74 -8.59 10.00
CA LEU A 79 9.11 -8.80 10.46
C LEU A 79 9.83 -7.49 10.81
N GLY A 80 9.19 -6.33 10.59
CA GLY A 80 9.71 -5.02 10.97
C GLY A 80 10.75 -4.43 10.03
N TRP A 81 10.86 -4.94 8.79
CA TRP A 81 11.72 -4.37 7.74
C TRP A 81 11.07 -3.17 7.04
N LEU A 82 9.74 -3.18 6.95
CA LEU A 82 8.93 -2.07 6.44
C LEU A 82 7.97 -1.56 7.52
N GLU A 83 7.68 -0.27 7.48
CA GLU A 83 6.62 0.35 8.24
C GLU A 83 5.56 0.93 7.29
N ILE A 84 4.29 0.81 7.67
CA ILE A 84 3.18 1.34 6.87
C ILE A 84 3.00 2.81 7.22
N GLU A 85 3.23 3.68 6.25
CA GLU A 85 3.04 5.12 6.41
C GLU A 85 1.62 5.56 6.06
N ALA A 86 1.07 4.98 5.01
CA ALA A 86 -0.31 5.22 4.60
C ALA A 86 -0.85 3.99 3.88
N ILE A 87 -2.03 3.53 4.29
CA ILE A 87 -2.74 2.47 3.57
C ILE A 87 -3.49 3.13 2.40
N GLY A 88 -3.25 2.63 1.20
CA GLY A 88 -3.98 3.06 0.01
C GLY A 88 -5.47 2.73 0.12
N SER A 89 -6.33 3.63 -0.36
CA SER A 89 -7.77 3.39 -0.45
C SER A 89 -8.22 3.38 -1.90
N PHE A 90 -9.13 2.47 -2.27
CA PHE A 90 -9.78 2.50 -3.58
C PHE A 90 -10.68 3.71 -3.79
N ARG A 91 -11.14 4.34 -2.70
CA ARG A 91 -12.00 5.51 -2.71
C ARG A 91 -11.15 6.78 -2.60
N GLY A 92 -11.38 7.75 -3.48
CA GLY A 92 -10.73 9.06 -3.46
C GLY A 92 -9.73 9.31 -4.60
N ALA A 93 -8.96 10.39 -4.42
CA ALA A 93 -7.98 10.89 -5.38
C ALA A 93 -6.94 9.82 -5.76
N ARG A 94 -6.55 9.80 -7.04
CA ARG A 94 -5.65 8.78 -7.61
C ARG A 94 -4.34 8.63 -6.83
N ASP A 95 -3.80 9.74 -6.33
CA ASP A 95 -2.54 9.80 -5.58
C ASP A 95 -2.61 9.23 -4.16
N LYS A 96 -3.82 8.95 -3.65
CA LYS A 96 -4.05 8.32 -2.32
C LYS A 96 -4.37 6.82 -2.42
N ARG A 97 -4.36 6.26 -3.64
CA ARG A 97 -4.72 4.84 -3.86
C ARG A 97 -3.57 3.87 -3.60
N VAL A 98 -2.33 4.35 -3.68
CA VAL A 98 -1.14 3.52 -3.50
C VAL A 98 -0.70 3.59 -2.05
N SER A 99 -0.47 2.42 -1.43
CA SER A 99 0.08 2.33 -0.09
C SER A 99 1.52 2.88 -0.07
N ARG A 100 1.86 3.58 1.02
CA ARG A 100 3.19 4.12 1.24
C ARG A 100 3.86 3.40 2.40
N TYR A 101 5.12 3.07 2.21
CA TYR A 101 5.94 2.34 3.17
C TYR A 101 7.27 3.07 3.39
N SER A 102 7.88 2.88 4.55
CA SER A 102 9.24 3.33 4.84
C SER A 102 10.13 2.13 5.21
N LEU A 103 11.40 2.17 4.81
CA LEU A 103 12.40 1.18 5.21
C LEU A 103 12.84 1.48 6.64
N THR A 104 12.64 0.56 7.57
CA THR A 104 13.00 0.81 8.98
C THR A 104 14.51 0.89 9.20
N CYS A 105 15.32 0.35 8.27
CA CYS A 105 16.77 0.46 8.27
C CYS A 105 17.31 1.81 7.78
N GLN A 106 16.43 2.73 7.35
CA GLN A 106 16.80 4.08 6.90
C GLN A 106 16.07 5.13 7.74
N PRO A 107 16.66 6.32 7.92
CA PRO A 107 15.99 7.42 8.59
C PRO A 107 14.79 7.90 7.75
N ARG A 108 13.71 8.28 8.43
CA ARG A 108 12.51 8.81 7.74
C ARG A 108 12.74 10.22 7.21
N TYR A 109 13.23 11.08 8.10
CA TYR A 109 13.59 12.46 7.83
C TYR A 109 15.08 12.69 8.15
N ALA A 110 15.65 13.73 7.57
CA ALA A 110 17.03 14.12 7.87
C ALA A 110 17.15 14.48 9.37
N GLY A 111 18.09 13.83 10.07
CA GLY A 111 18.36 14.05 11.49
C GLY A 111 17.67 13.08 12.45
N GLU A 112 16.76 12.23 11.99
CA GLU A 112 16.17 11.17 12.81
C GLU A 112 17.00 9.88 12.74
N PRO A 113 17.09 9.09 13.82
CA PRO A 113 17.69 7.76 13.76
C PRO A 113 16.79 6.78 12.99
N ALA A 114 17.40 5.79 12.34
CA ALA A 114 16.67 4.66 11.76
C ALA A 114 16.01 3.84 12.89
N LYS A 115 14.76 3.42 12.72
CA LYS A 115 14.00 2.67 13.74
C LYS A 115 14.53 1.26 13.97
N MET A 116 15.00 0.62 12.89
CA MET A 116 15.56 -0.73 12.87
C MET A 116 14.69 -1.78 13.60
N SER A 117 13.35 -1.68 13.45
CA SER A 117 12.38 -2.50 14.18
C SER A 117 12.62 -4.01 14.06
N PHE A 118 13.17 -4.47 12.92
CA PHE A 118 13.56 -5.86 12.66
C PHE A 118 14.59 -6.42 13.66
N LEU A 119 15.39 -5.58 14.34
CA LEU A 119 16.35 -6.03 15.36
C LEU A 119 15.65 -6.61 16.60
N HIS A 120 14.45 -6.10 16.90
CA HIS A 120 13.67 -6.48 18.08
C HIS A 120 12.65 -7.59 17.78
N TRP A 121 12.45 -7.95 16.51
CA TRP A 121 11.52 -9.01 16.14
C TRP A 121 11.99 -10.36 16.69
N ARG A 122 11.04 -11.15 17.20
CA ARG A 122 11.27 -12.50 17.71
C ARG A 122 10.18 -13.43 17.18
N PRO A 123 10.52 -14.67 16.80
CA PRO A 123 9.52 -15.64 16.41
C PRO A 123 8.62 -15.94 17.63
N LEU A 124 7.31 -15.94 17.42
CA LEU A 124 6.39 -16.43 18.43
C LEU A 124 6.76 -17.89 18.74
N ALA A 125 6.94 -18.21 20.02
CA ALA A 125 7.25 -19.57 20.44
C ALA A 125 6.23 -20.54 19.81
N SER A 126 6.74 -21.60 19.19
CA SER A 126 6.06 -22.51 18.25
C SER A 126 4.87 -23.33 18.80
N GLY A 127 4.26 -22.90 19.90
CA GLY A 127 3.04 -23.47 20.48
C GLY A 127 1.81 -22.55 20.42
N GLN A 128 1.97 -21.25 20.15
CA GLN A 128 0.85 -20.35 19.97
C GLN A 128 0.46 -20.32 18.50
N LYS A 129 -0.37 -21.28 18.09
CA LYS A 129 -1.26 -21.05 16.94
C LYS A 129 -2.18 -19.91 17.34
N GLU A 130 -1.72 -18.67 17.13
CA GLU A 130 -2.58 -17.52 17.20
C GLU A 130 -3.68 -17.79 16.19
N ASN A 131 -4.86 -18.00 16.77
CA ASN A 131 -6.08 -18.36 16.08
C ASN A 131 -6.26 -17.31 15.00
N ARG A 132 -5.89 -17.65 13.76
CA ARG A 132 -6.18 -16.85 12.56
C ARG A 132 -7.71 -16.84 12.44
N LYS A 133 -8.37 -16.07 13.31
CA LYS A 133 -9.70 -15.57 13.07
C LYS A 133 -9.57 -14.90 11.72
N ARG A 134 -10.12 -15.55 10.69
CA ARG A 134 -10.47 -14.87 9.45
C ARG A 134 -11.05 -13.53 9.89
N PRO A 135 -10.60 -12.38 9.36
CA PRO A 135 -11.33 -11.14 9.58
C PRO A 135 -12.79 -11.46 9.28
N GLN A 136 -13.64 -11.32 10.30
CA GLN A 136 -15.04 -11.68 10.21
C GLN A 136 -15.56 -11.04 8.94
N SER A 137 -16.01 -11.89 8.01
CA SER A 137 -16.84 -11.45 6.91
C SER A 137 -17.94 -10.60 7.53
N VAL A 138 -17.99 -9.34 7.13
CA VAL A 138 -19.11 -8.42 7.39
C VAL A 138 -20.40 -9.24 7.23
N PRO A 139 -21.34 -9.22 8.20
CA PRO A 139 -22.55 -10.02 8.10
C PRO A 139 -23.26 -9.70 6.78
N PRO A 140 -23.80 -10.71 6.07
CA PRO A 140 -24.61 -10.46 4.91
C PRO A 140 -25.80 -9.61 5.33
N ARG A 141 -25.90 -8.42 4.73
CA ARG A 141 -27.03 -7.50 4.88
C ARG A 141 -28.31 -8.30 4.67
N ALA A 142 -29.18 -8.26 5.68
CA ALA A 142 -30.48 -8.92 5.67
C ALA A 142 -31.20 -8.61 4.36
N LYS A 143 -31.73 -9.66 3.72
CA LYS A 143 -32.68 -9.52 2.62
C LYS A 143 -33.94 -8.92 3.24
N GLU A 144 -34.17 -7.64 3.00
CA GLU A 144 -35.49 -7.04 3.23
C GLU A 144 -36.46 -7.72 2.25
N GLN A 145 -37.24 -8.60 2.84
CA GLN A 145 -38.35 -9.32 2.24
C GLN A 145 -39.46 -8.29 2.02
N THR A 146 -39.54 -7.74 0.80
CA THR A 146 -40.67 -6.91 0.39
C THR A 146 -41.82 -7.85 0.10
N ASP A 147 -42.72 -7.95 1.08
CA ASP A 147 -43.96 -8.71 1.01
C ASP A 147 -44.98 -7.90 0.22
N ASP A 148 -45.44 -8.45 -0.90
CA ASP A 148 -46.53 -7.94 -1.73
C ASP A 148 -47.86 -8.18 -1.00
N SER A 149 -48.41 -7.15 -0.35
CA SER A 149 -49.82 -7.19 0.05
C SER A 149 -50.46 -5.79 0.09
N LYS A 150 -51.18 -5.51 -1.01
CA LYS A 150 -52.43 -4.74 -1.18
C LYS A 150 -52.89 -3.82 -0.03
N LEU A 151 -53.17 -2.54 -0.34
CA LEU A 151 -54.54 -2.00 -0.46
C LEU A 151 -54.56 -0.48 -0.76
N HIS A 152 -55.50 -0.12 -1.65
CA HIS A 152 -56.08 1.20 -1.93
C HIS A 152 -56.02 2.23 -0.79
N THR A 153 -55.80 3.51 -1.12
CA THR A 153 -56.68 4.64 -0.73
C THR A 153 -56.41 5.89 -1.61
N THR A 154 -57.42 6.28 -2.40
CA THR A 154 -57.94 7.64 -2.65
C THR A 154 -57.04 8.79 -3.12
N THR A 155 -57.27 9.19 -4.38
CA THR A 155 -57.09 10.52 -5.00
C THR A 155 -57.92 11.61 -4.29
N PRO A 156 -57.36 12.81 -4.04
CA PRO A 156 -57.70 13.99 -4.85
C PRO A 156 -56.44 14.83 -5.16
N ASP A 157 -56.19 15.19 -6.41
CA ASP A 157 -56.73 16.36 -7.15
C ASP A 157 -55.86 17.62 -6.98
N ALA A 158 -55.81 18.39 -8.06
CA ALA A 158 -55.26 19.75 -8.22
C ALA A 158 -53.77 19.95 -8.58
N GLN A 159 -53.60 20.14 -9.90
CA GLN A 159 -52.96 21.31 -10.55
C GLN A 159 -51.48 21.24 -10.97
N ILE A 160 -51.36 20.92 -12.26
CA ILE A 160 -50.28 21.23 -13.19
C ILE A 160 -50.29 22.74 -13.49
N VAL A 161 -49.15 23.40 -13.37
CA VAL A 161 -48.83 24.61 -14.15
C VAL A 161 -47.46 24.43 -14.80
N ASP A 162 -47.50 24.47 -16.12
CA ASP A 162 -46.38 24.54 -17.05
C ASP A 162 -45.48 25.75 -16.78
N ILE A 163 -44.15 25.56 -16.84
CA ILE A 163 -43.26 26.52 -17.51
C ILE A 163 -42.18 25.73 -18.27
N ALA A 164 -42.38 25.60 -19.57
CA ALA A 164 -41.32 25.44 -20.54
C ALA A 164 -40.72 26.82 -20.85
N SER A 165 -39.38 26.92 -20.98
CA SER A 165 -38.78 27.40 -22.23
C SER A 165 -37.26 27.50 -22.16
N ALA A 166 -36.69 27.09 -23.28
CA ALA A 166 -35.29 27.00 -23.61
C ALA A 166 -34.77 28.27 -24.29
N SER A 167 -33.47 28.19 -24.64
CA SER A 167 -32.78 28.91 -25.73
C SER A 167 -32.21 30.27 -25.34
N SER A 168 -31.07 30.76 -25.83
CA SER A 168 -29.95 30.26 -26.64
C SER A 168 -28.97 31.44 -26.76
N SER A 169 -27.76 31.17 -27.27
CA SER A 169 -27.05 32.03 -28.24
C SER A 169 -26.01 33.07 -27.76
N SER A 170 -24.76 32.71 -28.07
CA SER A 170 -23.74 33.48 -28.82
C SER A 170 -22.87 34.54 -28.12
N GLY A 171 -21.58 34.56 -28.52
CA GLY A 171 -20.75 35.77 -28.47
C GLY A 171 -19.26 35.56 -28.18
N ARG A 172 -18.44 35.33 -29.23
CA ARG A 172 -17.01 35.72 -29.30
C ARG A 172 -16.95 37.23 -29.63
N PRO A 173 -15.90 37.99 -29.22
CA PRO A 173 -14.66 38.14 -30.01
C PRO A 173 -13.38 38.28 -29.13
N VAL A 174 -12.18 37.85 -29.55
CA VAL A 174 -11.14 38.55 -30.36
C VAL A 174 -10.82 39.98 -29.92
N HIS A 175 -9.71 40.14 -29.18
CA HIS A 175 -8.59 41.04 -29.49
C HIS A 175 -7.34 40.57 -28.74
#